data_AF-A0A7S2HBK6-F1
#
_entry.id   AF-A0A7S2HBK6-F1
#
_cell.length_a   1.000
_cell.length_b   1.000
_cell.length_c   1.000
_cell.angle_alpha   90.00
_cell.angle_beta   90.00
_cell.angle_gamma   90.00
#
_symmetry.space_group_name_H-M   'P 1'
#
loop_
_entity.id
_entity.type
_entity.pdbx_description
1 polymer ?
#
loop_
_entity_poly.entity_id
_entity_poly.type
_entity_poly.pdbx_seq_one_letter_code
_entity_poly.pdbx_strand_id
1 'polypeptide(L)'
;STRTPATSNKDTNTIGDSLTVDEHLTDGGDGDVEGKTMEENWEYLRNTLGISRGQTHQLFFISKNLWRSGFVRVPSYCSSDALSSDLCRPSCPTHLWSNRSESDGGPIDGRGVLRATGQMEFLFRLSSKLRIVDDDSSRFELRHEDSSLMTEFFDHLLRALCSFGYVGEMFTSAAPYDPVFWPIHPTSERLFHFRRIISYLGIRHLHEDWGYQHAFNVATDWGTYCNWTNVDSVTQFMPVCTRDASVDPHLDVCPSHRADAPLGGYHCVGVCEYEDLKDAGPSSYFTNAEFYDYTSPFNEDLPYMYDSFEWPHCDESGYPIAT
;
A
#
# COMPACT_ATOMS: atom_id res chain seq x y z
N SER A 1 -23.76 -1.74 -52.64
CA SER A 1 -23.71 -0.32 -52.23
C SER A 1 -22.43 -0.10 -51.43
N THR A 2 -21.44 0.45 -52.11
CA THR A 2 -20.10 0.78 -51.61
C THR A 2 -20.17 1.86 -50.54
N ARG A 3 -19.68 1.58 -49.32
CA ARG A 3 -19.41 2.59 -48.30
C ARG A 3 -17.91 2.82 -48.17
N THR A 4 -17.50 3.99 -48.64
CA THR A 4 -16.20 4.64 -48.46
C THR A 4 -15.91 4.86 -46.96
N PRO A 5 -14.64 4.80 -46.51
CA PRO A 5 -14.29 5.13 -45.14
C PRO A 5 -14.23 6.65 -44.94
N ALA A 6 -14.87 7.12 -43.86
CA ALA A 6 -14.76 8.50 -43.42
C ALA A 6 -13.42 8.72 -42.70
N THR A 7 -12.59 9.57 -43.28
CA THR A 7 -11.49 10.26 -42.64
C THR A 7 -12.06 11.24 -41.61
N SER A 8 -11.71 11.12 -40.32
CA SER A 8 -11.90 12.22 -39.36
C SER A 8 -10.55 12.75 -38.91
N ASN A 9 -10.45 14.08 -38.98
CA ASN A 9 -9.31 14.92 -38.66
C ASN A 9 -8.61 14.54 -37.34
N LYS A 10 -7.28 14.51 -37.39
CA LYS A 10 -6.44 14.79 -36.23
C LYS A 10 -6.51 16.29 -35.96
N ASP A 11 -7.41 16.69 -35.08
CA ASP A 11 -7.32 18.02 -34.48
C ASP A 11 -6.14 18.01 -33.50
N THR A 12 -5.12 18.76 -33.89
CA THR A 12 -3.99 19.17 -33.07
C THR A 12 -4.50 20.08 -31.95
N ASN A 13 -4.85 19.50 -30.80
CA ASN A 13 -4.98 20.26 -29.57
C ASN A 13 -3.57 20.51 -29.00
N THR A 14 -2.99 21.63 -29.43
CA THR A 14 -1.99 22.36 -28.65
C THR A 14 -2.61 22.78 -27.32
N ILE A 15 -2.46 21.94 -26.29
CA ILE A 15 -2.65 22.35 -24.90
C ILE A 15 -1.36 23.07 -24.49
N GLY A 16 -1.36 24.37 -24.72
CA GLY A 16 -0.43 25.30 -24.08
C GLY A 16 -0.96 25.63 -22.70
N ASP A 17 -0.72 24.74 -21.74
CA ASP A 17 -0.71 25.09 -20.32
C ASP A 17 0.71 24.84 -19.84
N SER A 18 1.51 25.90 -19.90
CA SER A 18 2.71 26.04 -19.08
C SER A 18 2.24 25.90 -17.64
N LEU A 19 2.56 24.80 -16.98
CA LEU A 19 2.51 24.71 -15.52
C LEU A 19 3.47 25.79 -15.02
N THR A 20 2.95 26.92 -14.56
CA THR A 20 3.71 27.76 -13.66
C THR A 20 3.85 26.95 -12.38
N VAL A 21 5.02 26.34 -12.18
CA VAL A 21 5.50 26.03 -10.84
C VAL A 21 5.32 27.33 -10.05
N ASP A 22 4.46 27.31 -9.04
CA ASP A 22 4.23 28.47 -8.20
C ASP A 22 5.60 29.05 -7.80
N GLU A 23 5.80 30.36 -8.04
CA GLU A 23 7.01 31.10 -7.63
C GLU A 23 7.27 31.04 -6.11
N HIS A 24 6.40 30.35 -5.35
CA HIS A 24 6.57 30.03 -3.93
C HIS A 24 7.52 28.85 -3.64
N LEU A 25 8.04 28.15 -4.65
CA LEU A 25 9.13 27.20 -4.45
C LEU A 25 10.52 27.88 -4.44
N THR A 26 10.66 29.05 -5.09
CA THR A 26 11.97 29.68 -5.27
C THR A 26 12.41 30.64 -4.17
N ASP A 27 11.59 30.90 -3.15
CA ASP A 27 12.05 31.72 -2.03
C ASP A 27 12.72 30.80 -1.00
N GLY A 28 14.05 30.80 -1.00
CA GLY A 28 14.92 30.02 -0.13
C GLY A 28 14.85 30.40 1.36
N GLY A 29 13.65 30.46 1.91
CA GLY A 29 13.39 30.21 3.33
C GLY A 29 12.91 28.77 3.50
N ASP A 30 12.97 28.27 4.73
CA ASP A 30 12.26 27.06 5.15
C ASP A 30 10.76 27.19 4.83
N GLY A 31 10.39 26.90 3.57
CA GLY A 31 9.04 26.90 3.05
C GLY A 31 8.28 25.78 3.73
N ASP A 32 7.76 26.11 4.90
CA ASP A 32 7.04 25.25 5.80
C ASP A 32 5.98 24.42 5.05
N VAL A 33 6.29 23.13 4.91
CA VAL A 33 5.28 22.09 4.98
C VAL A 33 4.64 22.10 6.40
N GLU A 34 5.26 22.77 7.38
CA GLU A 34 4.72 23.08 8.71
C GLU A 34 3.54 24.07 8.64
N GLY A 35 2.35 23.56 8.39
CA GLY A 35 1.12 24.37 8.55
C GLY A 35 0.00 23.98 7.62
N LYS A 36 0.31 23.32 6.51
CA LYS A 36 -0.72 22.73 5.64
C LYS A 36 -1.32 21.50 6.31
N THR A 37 -2.63 21.39 6.20
CA THR A 37 -3.35 20.16 6.52
C THR A 37 -2.86 19.04 5.62
N MET A 38 -3.10 17.82 6.08
CA MET A 38 -2.88 16.62 5.29
C MET A 38 -3.52 16.82 3.91
N GLU A 39 -4.81 17.13 3.88
CA GLU A 39 -5.64 17.30 2.69
C GLU A 39 -5.07 18.29 1.67
N GLU A 40 -4.55 19.43 2.11
CA GLU A 40 -3.93 20.44 1.25
C GLU A 40 -2.66 19.91 0.58
N ASN A 41 -1.82 19.17 1.31
CA ASN A 41 -0.64 18.53 0.74
C ASN A 41 -1.02 17.46 -0.29
N TRP A 42 -2.03 16.63 -0.01
CA TRP A 42 -2.51 15.61 -0.97
C TRP A 42 -3.10 16.23 -2.22
N GLU A 43 -3.86 17.30 -2.09
CA GLU A 43 -4.44 18.01 -3.22
C GLU A 43 -3.35 18.64 -4.09
N TYR A 44 -2.36 19.28 -3.47
CA TYR A 44 -1.19 19.79 -4.17
C TYR A 44 -0.47 18.68 -4.95
N LEU A 45 -0.08 17.58 -4.28
CA LEU A 45 0.60 16.46 -4.92
C LEU A 45 -0.23 15.85 -6.06
N ARG A 46 -1.53 15.66 -5.83
CA ARG A 46 -2.46 15.15 -6.84
C ARG A 46 -2.46 16.03 -8.08
N ASN A 47 -2.55 17.35 -7.91
CA ASN A 47 -2.56 18.29 -9.03
C ASN A 47 -1.21 18.35 -9.75
N THR A 48 -0.11 18.37 -9.00
CA THR A 48 1.26 18.46 -9.55
C THR A 48 1.64 17.18 -10.30
N LEU A 49 1.26 16.01 -9.79
CA LEU A 49 1.48 14.72 -10.45
C LEU A 49 0.38 14.36 -11.45
N GLY A 50 -0.73 15.10 -11.50
CA GLY A 50 -1.86 14.78 -12.37
C GLY A 50 -2.47 13.40 -12.07
N ILE A 51 -2.59 13.06 -10.79
CA ILE A 51 -3.20 11.81 -10.29
C ILE A 51 -4.72 11.98 -10.28
N SER A 52 -5.46 10.95 -10.71
CA SER A 52 -6.92 11.00 -10.68
C SER A 52 -7.45 11.00 -9.24
N ARG A 53 -8.58 11.68 -9.00
CA ARG A 53 -9.18 11.75 -7.64
C ARG A 53 -9.51 10.37 -7.07
N GLY A 54 -9.88 9.41 -7.91
CA GLY A 54 -10.13 8.02 -7.51
C GLY A 54 -8.87 7.27 -7.04
N GLN A 55 -7.69 7.75 -7.40
CA GLN A 55 -6.39 7.13 -7.07
C GLN A 55 -5.62 7.88 -5.98
N THR A 56 -6.13 8.99 -5.43
CA THR A 56 -5.43 9.74 -4.35
C THR A 56 -5.10 8.84 -3.15
N HIS A 57 -5.93 7.83 -2.87
CA HIS A 57 -5.69 6.86 -1.80
C HIS A 57 -4.33 6.13 -1.94
N GLN A 58 -3.79 6.05 -3.16
CA GLN A 58 -2.52 5.38 -3.42
C GLN A 58 -1.33 6.10 -2.81
N LEU A 59 -1.33 7.43 -2.65
CA LEU A 59 -0.17 8.04 -1.98
C LEU A 59 -0.15 7.71 -0.47
N PHE A 60 -1.26 7.26 0.13
CA PHE A 60 -1.26 6.73 1.50
C PHE A 60 -0.55 5.40 1.55
N PHE A 61 -0.71 4.58 0.52
CA PHE A 61 0.03 3.33 0.39
C PHE A 61 1.52 3.57 0.15
N ILE A 62 1.89 4.63 -0.59
CA ILE A 62 3.29 5.06 -0.73
C ILE A 62 3.84 5.45 0.65
N SER A 63 3.12 6.29 1.39
CA SER A 63 3.51 6.74 2.74
C SER A 63 3.68 5.55 3.70
N LYS A 64 2.76 4.57 3.65
CA LYS A 64 2.83 3.31 4.39
C LYS A 64 4.05 2.48 3.99
N ASN A 65 4.38 2.41 2.70
CA ASN A 65 5.59 1.72 2.23
C ASN A 65 6.87 2.38 2.75
N LEU A 66 6.95 3.72 2.74
CA LEU A 66 8.08 4.46 3.31
C LEU A 66 8.23 4.18 4.81
N TRP A 67 7.13 4.09 5.55
CA TRP A 67 7.14 3.67 6.96
C TRP A 67 7.65 2.23 7.13
N ARG A 68 7.13 1.25 6.36
CA ARG A 68 7.57 -0.16 6.42
C ARG A 68 9.05 -0.34 6.05
N SER A 69 9.57 0.55 5.21
CA SER A 69 10.98 0.60 4.80
C SER A 69 11.87 1.36 5.78
N GLY A 70 11.28 2.01 6.78
CA GLY A 70 11.97 2.73 7.85
C GLY A 70 12.26 4.20 7.57
N PHE A 71 11.94 4.72 6.39
CA PHE A 71 12.20 6.12 6.06
C PHE A 71 11.30 7.09 6.84
N VAL A 72 10.05 6.69 7.11
CA VAL A 72 9.15 7.44 7.99
C VAL A 72 9.25 6.93 9.42
N ARG A 73 9.36 7.85 10.38
CA ARG A 73 9.31 7.60 11.82
C ARG A 73 8.06 8.22 12.41
N VAL A 74 7.39 7.44 13.25
CA VAL A 74 6.27 7.90 14.08
C VAL A 74 6.77 7.90 15.52
N PRO A 75 6.60 9.01 16.28
CA PRO A 75 6.95 9.05 17.70
C PRO A 75 6.24 7.94 18.47
N SER A 76 6.97 7.23 19.33
CA SER A 76 6.38 6.19 20.19
C SER A 76 5.54 6.76 21.35
N TYR A 77 5.66 8.06 21.61
CA TYR A 77 4.92 8.78 22.62
C TYR A 77 4.62 10.18 22.13
N CYS A 78 3.39 10.64 22.40
CA CYS A 78 2.95 11.99 22.17
C CYS A 78 2.09 12.42 23.36
N SER A 79 2.24 13.67 23.81
CA SER A 79 1.46 14.23 24.90
C SER A 79 0.96 15.63 24.57
N SER A 80 -0.14 16.03 25.20
CA SER A 80 -0.76 17.34 24.97
C SER A 80 0.08 18.52 25.48
N ASP A 81 1.08 18.26 26.33
CA ASP A 81 2.05 19.22 26.85
C ASP A 81 3.37 19.21 26.06
N ALA A 82 3.48 18.41 24.98
CA ALA A 82 4.61 18.47 24.07
C ALA A 82 4.74 19.88 23.48
N LEU A 83 5.95 20.45 23.58
CA LEU A 83 6.25 21.85 23.28
C LEU A 83 6.02 22.26 21.81
N SER A 84 5.88 21.30 20.90
CA SER A 84 5.45 21.55 19.52
C SER A 84 4.63 20.37 18.99
N SER A 85 3.69 20.67 18.08
CA SER A 85 2.93 19.65 17.32
C SER A 85 3.82 18.70 16.53
N ASP A 86 5.07 19.10 16.30
CA ASP A 86 6.02 18.38 15.43
C ASP A 86 6.64 17.19 16.15
N LEU A 87 6.59 17.17 17.49
CA LEU A 87 6.95 16.01 18.31
C LEU A 87 5.90 14.89 18.25
N CYS A 88 4.74 15.15 17.65
CA CYS A 88 3.59 14.23 17.62
C CYS A 88 3.18 13.82 16.20
N ARG A 89 4.04 14.06 15.21
CA ARG A 89 3.73 13.80 13.80
C ARG A 89 4.72 12.83 13.17
N PRO A 90 4.27 12.03 12.19
CA PRO A 90 5.18 11.29 11.34
C PRO A 90 6.16 12.25 10.64
N SER A 91 7.42 11.83 10.49
CA SER A 91 8.44 12.60 9.79
C SER A 91 9.46 11.68 9.10
N CYS A 92 10.29 12.24 8.21
CA CYS A 92 11.43 11.54 7.61
C CYS A 92 12.74 12.17 8.09
N PRO A 93 13.30 11.73 9.22
CA PRO A 93 14.55 12.26 9.73
C PRO A 93 15.66 12.17 8.69
N THR A 94 16.22 13.32 8.30
CA THR A 94 17.20 13.43 7.21
C THR A 94 18.42 12.53 7.43
N HIS A 95 18.86 12.37 8.68
CA HIS A 95 20.01 11.52 9.04
C HIS A 95 19.83 10.03 8.64
N LEU A 96 18.61 9.55 8.41
CA LEU A 96 18.36 8.17 7.97
C LEU A 96 18.79 7.93 6.52
N TRP A 97 18.85 8.99 5.71
CA TRP A 97 19.06 8.91 4.27
C TRP A 97 20.15 9.84 3.72
N SER A 98 20.42 10.99 4.34
CA SER A 98 21.42 11.96 3.85
C SER A 98 22.86 11.47 3.92
N ASN A 99 23.18 10.55 4.83
CA ASN A 99 24.51 9.93 4.93
C ASN A 99 24.65 8.66 4.08
N ARG A 100 23.60 8.26 3.36
CA ARG A 100 23.66 7.11 2.46
C ARG A 100 24.19 7.58 1.12
N SER A 101 25.09 6.80 0.53
CA SER A 101 25.51 7.00 -0.84
C SER A 101 24.62 6.21 -1.79
N GLU A 102 24.17 6.81 -2.90
CA GLU A 102 23.75 6.02 -4.06
C GLU A 102 24.91 5.12 -4.54
N SER A 103 24.64 4.16 -5.44
CA SER A 103 25.69 3.42 -6.16
C SER A 103 26.75 4.33 -6.80
N ASP A 104 26.39 5.60 -7.02
CA ASP A 104 27.20 6.64 -7.66
C ASP A 104 27.89 7.58 -6.65
N GLY A 105 27.84 7.28 -5.33
CA GLY A 105 28.72 7.89 -4.32
C GLY A 105 28.27 9.21 -3.67
N GLY A 106 27.06 9.72 -3.96
CA GLY A 106 26.52 10.95 -3.35
C GLY A 106 25.36 10.72 -2.36
N PRO A 107 25.07 11.66 -1.44
CA PRO A 107 23.88 11.64 -0.56
C PRO A 107 22.62 11.28 -1.32
N ILE A 108 21.80 10.38 -0.79
CA ILE A 108 20.47 10.11 -1.35
C ILE A 108 19.60 11.36 -1.13
N ASP A 109 18.93 11.87 -2.16
CA ASP A 109 17.91 12.94 -2.09
C ASP A 109 16.49 12.34 -2.02
N GLY A 110 15.44 13.16 -2.00
CA GLY A 110 14.05 12.68 -2.01
C GLY A 110 13.74 11.72 -3.16
N ARG A 111 14.34 11.96 -4.33
CA ARG A 111 14.22 11.10 -5.52
C ARG A 111 14.87 9.74 -5.26
N GLY A 112 16.07 9.74 -4.69
CA GLY A 112 16.81 8.54 -4.35
C GLY A 112 16.08 7.68 -3.31
N VAL A 113 15.40 8.29 -2.33
CA VAL A 113 14.57 7.56 -1.35
C VAL A 113 13.39 6.87 -2.04
N LEU A 114 12.65 7.60 -2.88
CA LEU A 114 11.53 7.04 -3.63
C LEU A 114 11.98 5.94 -4.61
N ARG A 115 13.19 6.05 -5.15
CA ARG A 115 13.79 5.02 -6.02
C ARG A 115 14.18 3.78 -5.21
N ALA A 116 14.86 3.96 -4.08
CA ALA A 116 15.29 2.88 -3.20
C ALA A 116 14.12 2.05 -2.65
N THR A 117 12.93 2.65 -2.55
CA THR A 117 11.69 2.02 -2.08
C THR A 117 10.78 1.55 -3.22
N GLY A 118 11.20 1.70 -4.48
CA GLY A 118 10.41 1.32 -5.66
C GLY A 118 9.24 2.26 -5.99
N GLN A 119 8.99 3.26 -5.15
CA GLN A 119 7.85 4.15 -5.26
C GLN A 119 7.95 5.09 -6.46
N MET A 120 9.13 5.34 -7.00
CA MET A 120 9.30 6.11 -8.23
C MET A 120 8.61 5.47 -9.44
N GLU A 121 8.77 4.15 -9.63
CA GLU A 121 8.13 3.45 -10.74
C GLU A 121 6.61 3.42 -10.57
N PHE A 122 6.16 3.25 -9.32
CA PHE A 122 4.75 3.29 -9.00
C PHE A 122 4.13 4.68 -9.25
N LEU A 123 4.79 5.75 -8.78
CA LEU A 123 4.38 7.14 -9.03
C LEU A 123 4.31 7.46 -10.52
N PHE A 124 5.26 6.97 -11.31
CA PHE A 124 5.24 7.13 -12.76
C PHE A 124 3.99 6.50 -13.40
N ARG A 125 3.55 5.33 -12.94
CA ARG A 125 2.33 4.67 -13.44
C ARG A 125 1.05 5.40 -13.05
N LEU A 126 1.04 6.06 -11.89
CA LEU A 126 -0.11 6.82 -11.42
C LEU A 126 -0.19 8.24 -11.98
N SER A 127 0.96 8.82 -12.31
CA SER A 127 1.08 10.21 -12.72
C SER A 127 0.86 10.35 -14.22
N SER A 128 0.06 11.32 -14.62
CA SER A 128 -0.05 11.73 -16.03
C SER A 128 1.01 12.77 -16.44
N LYS A 129 1.84 13.23 -15.49
CA LYS A 129 2.80 14.33 -15.66
C LYS A 129 4.27 13.93 -15.49
N LEU A 130 4.55 12.77 -14.91
CA LEU A 130 5.89 12.18 -14.88
C LEU A 130 6.20 11.49 -16.22
N ARG A 131 7.44 11.61 -16.67
CA ARG A 131 7.97 10.90 -17.85
C ARG A 131 9.31 10.25 -17.52
N ILE A 132 9.58 9.13 -18.17
CA ILE A 132 10.92 8.53 -18.22
C ILE A 132 11.69 9.25 -19.33
N VAL A 133 12.91 9.68 -19.04
CA VAL A 133 13.74 10.48 -19.95
C VAL A 133 14.80 9.64 -20.64
N ASP A 134 15.14 8.52 -20.03
CA ASP A 134 16.09 7.56 -20.54
C ASP A 134 15.73 6.20 -19.93
N ASP A 135 15.43 5.24 -20.83
CA ASP A 135 15.00 3.89 -20.48
C ASP A 135 16.11 3.12 -19.74
N ASP A 136 17.37 3.47 -19.98
CA ASP A 136 18.53 2.79 -19.40
C ASP A 136 18.89 3.30 -17.99
N SER A 137 18.52 4.54 -17.64
CA SER A 137 18.91 5.16 -16.35
C SER A 137 17.77 5.33 -15.34
N SER A 138 16.55 4.87 -15.67
CA SER A 138 15.36 5.03 -14.81
C SER A 138 15.23 6.49 -14.31
N ARG A 139 15.55 7.46 -15.18
CA ARG A 139 15.54 8.88 -14.84
C ARG A 139 14.14 9.44 -15.08
N PHE A 140 13.45 9.74 -13.99
CA PHE A 140 12.11 10.33 -14.01
C PHE A 140 12.20 11.84 -13.97
N GLU A 141 11.51 12.52 -14.88
CA GLU A 141 11.37 13.98 -14.90
C GLU A 141 9.90 14.37 -14.98
N LEU A 142 9.53 15.50 -14.40
CA LEU A 142 8.25 16.15 -14.69
C LEU A 142 8.31 16.71 -16.11
N ARG A 143 7.17 16.66 -16.79
CA ARG A 143 7.06 17.19 -18.15
C ARG A 143 7.28 18.71 -18.12
N HIS A 144 8.27 19.21 -18.85
CA HIS A 144 8.60 20.63 -19.06
C HIS A 144 9.32 21.38 -17.92
N GLU A 145 9.93 20.69 -16.95
CA GLU A 145 10.65 21.34 -15.83
C GLU A 145 12.18 21.27 -15.94
N ASP A 146 12.88 22.24 -15.31
CA ASP A 146 14.34 22.25 -15.17
C ASP A 146 14.83 21.22 -14.13
N SER A 147 16.00 20.65 -14.38
CA SER A 147 16.75 19.77 -13.49
C SER A 147 16.91 20.25 -12.04
N SER A 148 17.09 21.55 -11.79
CA SER A 148 17.21 22.07 -10.41
C SER A 148 15.87 22.04 -9.67
N LEU A 149 14.77 22.38 -10.37
CA LEU A 149 13.40 22.32 -9.84
C LEU A 149 12.97 20.87 -9.54
N MET A 150 13.54 19.90 -10.26
CA MET A 150 13.24 18.48 -10.04
C MET A 150 13.72 17.97 -8.68
N THR A 151 14.90 18.40 -8.20
CA THR A 151 15.44 17.94 -6.91
C THR A 151 14.57 18.44 -5.77
N GLU A 152 14.26 19.74 -5.80
CA GLU A 152 13.39 20.39 -4.82
C GLU A 152 11.98 19.79 -4.81
N PHE A 153 11.42 19.52 -6.00
CA PHE A 153 10.13 18.85 -6.13
C PHE A 153 10.12 17.48 -5.43
N PHE A 154 11.13 16.64 -5.65
CA PHE A 154 11.18 15.31 -5.04
C PHE A 154 11.42 15.35 -3.54
N ASP A 155 12.19 16.32 -3.05
CA ASP A 155 12.35 16.57 -1.62
C ASP A 155 11.02 16.99 -0.98
N HIS A 156 10.28 17.89 -1.63
CA HIS A 156 8.95 18.31 -1.17
C HIS A 156 7.95 17.15 -1.24
N LEU A 157 7.94 16.37 -2.32
CA LEU A 157 7.11 15.16 -2.44
C LEU A 157 7.40 14.18 -1.32
N LEU A 158 8.67 13.91 -1.02
CA LEU A 158 9.05 13.06 0.09
C LEU A 158 8.52 13.63 1.41
N ARG A 159 8.77 14.90 1.73
CA ARG A 159 8.29 15.54 2.97
C ARG A 159 6.77 15.43 3.14
N ALA A 160 6.02 15.65 2.07
CA ALA A 160 4.56 15.50 2.08
C ALA A 160 4.12 14.05 2.33
N LEU A 161 4.77 13.06 1.71
CA LEU A 161 4.52 11.63 1.98
C LEU A 161 4.95 11.21 3.40
N CYS A 162 5.88 11.93 4.00
CA CYS A 162 6.32 11.69 5.38
C CYS A 162 5.40 12.32 6.43
N SER A 163 4.51 13.24 6.02
CA SER A 163 3.58 13.96 6.90
C SER A 163 2.12 13.62 6.55
N PHE A 164 1.78 12.33 6.61
CA PHE A 164 0.45 11.82 6.25
C PHE A 164 -0.63 12.04 7.33
N GLY A 165 -0.45 13.05 8.20
CA GLY A 165 -1.43 13.41 9.23
C GLY A 165 -1.64 12.35 10.31
N TYR A 166 -2.86 12.34 10.88
CA TYR A 166 -3.28 11.37 11.88
C TYR A 166 -4.01 10.21 11.21
N VAL A 167 -3.50 8.99 11.41
CA VAL A 167 -4.15 7.76 10.95
C VAL A 167 -4.65 6.98 12.17
N GLY A 168 -5.86 6.43 12.07
CA GLY A 168 -6.41 5.56 13.10
C GLY A 168 -5.84 4.13 13.03
N GLU A 169 -6.08 3.35 14.07
CA GLU A 169 -5.60 1.96 14.19
C GLU A 169 -5.98 1.09 12.98
N MET A 170 -7.19 1.28 12.45
CA MET A 170 -7.72 0.59 11.26
C MET A 170 -6.86 0.72 9.99
N PHE A 171 -5.89 1.64 9.95
CA PHE A 171 -5.00 1.83 8.80
C PHE A 171 -3.83 0.84 8.74
N THR A 172 -3.43 0.29 9.89
CA THR A 172 -2.20 -0.49 10.04
C THR A 172 -2.49 -1.94 10.41
N SER A 173 -1.44 -2.75 10.60
CA SER A 173 -1.59 -4.10 11.16
C SER A 173 -2.08 -4.12 12.61
N ALA A 174 -2.18 -2.95 13.25
CA ALA A 174 -2.79 -2.73 14.56
C ALA A 174 -4.33 -2.61 14.50
N ALA A 175 -4.94 -2.68 13.30
CA ALA A 175 -6.38 -2.62 13.11
C ALA A 175 -7.22 -3.48 14.09
N PRO A 176 -6.80 -4.71 14.50
CA PRO A 176 -7.54 -5.51 15.48
C PRO A 176 -7.75 -4.86 16.86
N TYR A 177 -7.00 -3.80 17.21
CA TYR A 177 -7.23 -3.03 18.44
C TYR A 177 -8.47 -2.13 18.38
N ASP A 178 -8.94 -1.77 17.18
CA ASP A 178 -10.18 -1.02 17.01
C ASP A 178 -11.38 -1.99 17.09
N PRO A 179 -12.36 -1.77 17.98
CA PRO A 179 -13.55 -2.62 18.08
C PRO A 179 -14.33 -2.77 16.77
N VAL A 180 -14.25 -1.80 15.85
CA VAL A 180 -14.92 -1.82 14.54
C VAL A 180 -14.28 -2.83 13.57
N PHE A 181 -13.05 -3.28 13.81
CA PHE A 181 -12.42 -4.37 13.07
C PHE A 181 -13.28 -5.64 13.10
N TRP A 182 -13.72 -6.02 14.30
CA TRP A 182 -14.38 -7.30 14.55
C TRP A 182 -15.77 -7.47 13.92
N PRO A 183 -16.62 -6.45 13.72
CA PRO A 183 -17.83 -6.58 12.91
C PRO A 183 -17.58 -6.44 11.39
N ILE A 184 -16.52 -5.73 10.97
CA ILE A 184 -16.17 -5.57 9.54
C ILE A 184 -15.69 -6.90 8.95
N HIS A 185 -14.79 -7.61 9.64
CA HIS A 185 -14.14 -8.80 9.09
C HIS A 185 -15.10 -10.00 8.87
N PRO A 186 -16.04 -10.33 9.77
CA PRO A 186 -17.10 -11.32 9.53
C PRO A 186 -18.00 -10.95 8.35
N THR A 187 -18.23 -9.65 8.10
CA THR A 187 -18.99 -9.24 6.91
C THR A 187 -18.24 -9.61 5.62
N SER A 188 -16.91 -9.47 5.61
CA SER A 188 -16.07 -9.88 4.49
C SER A 188 -16.00 -11.39 4.35
N GLU A 189 -15.91 -12.13 5.47
CA GLU A 189 -15.97 -13.59 5.47
C GLU A 189 -17.30 -14.11 4.94
N ARG A 190 -18.44 -13.55 5.37
CA ARG A 190 -19.78 -13.90 4.86
C ARG A 190 -19.89 -13.71 3.35
N LEU A 191 -19.38 -12.59 2.82
CA LEU A 191 -19.34 -12.35 1.38
C LEU A 191 -18.44 -13.37 0.66
N PHE A 192 -17.34 -13.78 1.28
CA PHE A 192 -16.45 -14.79 0.72
C PHE A 192 -17.09 -16.18 0.72
N HIS A 193 -17.73 -16.60 1.81
CA HIS A 193 -18.51 -17.83 1.89
C HIS A 193 -19.60 -17.86 0.82
N PHE A 194 -20.33 -16.76 0.65
CA PHE A 194 -21.32 -16.62 -0.41
C PHE A 194 -20.72 -16.84 -1.81
N ARG A 195 -19.54 -16.26 -2.09
CA ARG A 195 -18.83 -16.49 -3.35
C ARG A 195 -18.45 -17.95 -3.58
N ARG A 196 -18.02 -18.67 -2.53
CA ARG A 196 -17.73 -20.11 -2.62
C ARG A 196 -19.01 -20.92 -2.90
N ILE A 197 -20.13 -20.56 -2.24
CA ILE A 197 -21.44 -21.20 -2.46
C ILE A 197 -21.93 -21.04 -3.89
N ILE A 198 -21.96 -19.81 -4.44
CA ILE A 198 -22.40 -19.58 -5.82
C ILE A 198 -21.47 -20.24 -6.85
N SER A 199 -20.19 -20.41 -6.52
CA SER A 199 -19.23 -21.16 -7.33
C SER A 199 -19.52 -22.64 -7.34
N TYR A 200 -19.74 -23.23 -6.16
CA TYR A 200 -20.16 -24.62 -6.03
C TYR A 200 -21.47 -24.93 -6.78
N LEU A 201 -22.43 -24.00 -6.75
CA LEU A 201 -23.71 -24.11 -7.48
C LEU A 201 -23.57 -23.91 -9.00
N GLY A 202 -22.39 -23.54 -9.50
CA GLY A 202 -22.14 -23.31 -10.92
C GLY A 202 -22.69 -21.99 -11.46
N ILE A 203 -23.06 -21.04 -10.60
CA ILE A 203 -23.63 -19.74 -10.99
C ILE A 203 -22.54 -18.75 -11.41
N ARG A 204 -21.39 -18.76 -10.70
CA ARG A 204 -20.24 -17.89 -10.96
C ARG A 204 -18.95 -18.61 -10.64
N HIS A 205 -17.97 -18.56 -11.53
CA HIS A 205 -16.66 -19.15 -11.28
C HIS A 205 -15.90 -18.38 -10.19
N LEU A 206 -15.40 -19.08 -9.18
CA LEU A 206 -14.39 -18.60 -8.23
C LEU A 206 -13.09 -19.37 -8.45
N HIS A 207 -12.01 -18.64 -8.72
CA HIS A 207 -10.67 -19.19 -8.74
C HIS A 207 -10.18 -19.36 -7.30
N GLU A 208 -10.01 -20.61 -6.86
CA GLU A 208 -9.51 -20.99 -5.54
C GLU A 208 -8.09 -21.58 -5.62
N ASP A 209 -7.35 -21.28 -6.69
CA ASP A 209 -5.94 -21.61 -6.80
C ASP A 209 -5.14 -20.80 -5.76
N TRP A 210 -4.55 -21.51 -4.79
CA TRP A 210 -3.73 -20.87 -3.78
C TRP A 210 -2.44 -20.34 -4.38
N GLY A 211 -2.26 -19.02 -4.33
CA GLY A 211 -1.05 -18.37 -4.77
C GLY A 211 -1.10 -16.88 -4.44
N TYR A 212 -0.11 -16.41 -3.70
CA TYR A 212 0.10 -14.98 -3.61
C TYR A 212 0.67 -14.50 -4.94
N GLN A 213 -0.01 -13.56 -5.59
CA GLN A 213 0.50 -12.88 -6.77
C GLN A 213 0.76 -11.43 -6.40
N HIS A 214 1.94 -10.93 -6.72
CA HIS A 214 2.25 -9.52 -6.53
C HIS A 214 1.28 -8.65 -7.32
N ALA A 215 0.58 -7.78 -6.61
CA ALA A 215 -0.29 -6.75 -7.18
C ALA A 215 0.56 -5.53 -7.55
N PHE A 216 1.07 -5.51 -8.79
CA PHE A 216 1.89 -4.39 -9.31
C PHE A 216 1.17 -3.03 -9.36
N ASN A 217 -0.13 -3.01 -9.11
CA ASN A 217 -0.95 -1.80 -9.05
C ASN A 217 -1.20 -1.30 -7.61
N VAL A 218 -0.52 -1.86 -6.60
CA VAL A 218 -0.63 -1.42 -5.21
C VAL A 218 0.74 -0.97 -4.70
N ALA A 219 0.86 0.27 -4.23
CA ALA A 219 2.13 0.86 -3.82
C ALA A 219 2.88 0.07 -2.72
N THR A 220 2.15 -0.67 -1.90
CA THR A 220 2.70 -1.48 -0.81
C THR A 220 3.22 -2.84 -1.23
N ASP A 221 2.91 -3.30 -2.43
CA ASP A 221 3.23 -4.66 -2.90
C ASP A 221 4.32 -4.62 -3.98
N TRP A 222 5.57 -4.41 -3.53
CA TRP A 222 6.73 -4.20 -4.39
C TRP A 222 7.79 -5.31 -4.27
N GLY A 223 7.41 -6.51 -3.84
CA GLY A 223 8.33 -7.65 -3.71
C GLY A 223 9.48 -7.45 -2.72
N THR A 224 9.30 -6.53 -1.76
CA THR A 224 10.31 -6.20 -0.75
C THR A 224 9.70 -6.34 0.64
N TYR A 225 10.38 -7.08 1.51
CA TYR A 225 10.05 -7.15 2.93
C TYR A 225 11.20 -6.63 3.77
N CYS A 226 10.90 -6.03 4.92
CA CYS A 226 11.89 -5.41 5.78
C CYS A 226 11.89 -6.10 7.15
N ASN A 227 13.06 -6.51 7.60
CA ASN A 227 13.27 -7.11 8.92
C ASN A 227 13.58 -6.01 9.95
N TRP A 228 12.67 -5.88 10.93
CA TRP A 228 12.72 -4.87 11.99
C TRP A 228 13.34 -5.38 13.31
N THR A 229 13.82 -6.62 13.36
CA THR A 229 14.31 -7.27 14.61
C THR A 229 15.39 -6.45 15.33
N ASN A 230 16.22 -5.71 14.59
CA ASN A 230 17.32 -4.90 15.13
C ASN A 230 17.02 -3.39 15.10
N VAL A 231 15.76 -3.00 14.95
CA VAL A 231 15.34 -1.60 14.98
C VAL A 231 14.73 -1.31 16.34
N ASP A 232 15.37 -0.43 17.09
CA ASP A 232 14.86 0.04 18.38
C ASP A 232 14.71 1.58 18.38
N SER A 233 14.00 2.08 19.38
CA SER A 233 13.69 3.51 19.52
C SER A 233 14.90 4.38 19.81
N VAL A 234 16.02 3.79 20.26
CA VAL A 234 17.25 4.48 20.66
C VAL A 234 18.23 4.57 19.50
N THR A 235 18.46 3.47 18.78
CA THR A 235 19.39 3.39 17.66
C THR A 235 18.81 3.95 16.37
N GLN A 236 17.47 3.94 16.24
CA GLN A 236 16.73 4.36 15.04
C GLN A 236 17.26 3.75 13.74
N PHE A 237 17.91 2.57 13.83
CA PHE A 237 18.49 1.93 12.66
C PHE A 237 17.42 1.64 11.61
N MET A 238 17.86 1.62 10.36
CA MET A 238 16.99 1.22 9.26
C MET A 238 16.82 -0.29 9.28
N PRO A 239 15.61 -0.81 9.00
CA PRO A 239 15.41 -2.24 8.88
C PRO A 239 16.22 -2.80 7.71
N VAL A 240 16.53 -4.08 7.77
CA VAL A 240 17.17 -4.78 6.64
C VAL A 240 16.07 -5.19 5.67
N CYS A 241 15.96 -4.45 4.56
CA CYS A 241 15.02 -4.74 3.50
C CYS A 241 15.64 -5.69 2.47
N THR A 242 14.97 -6.80 2.21
CA THR A 242 15.36 -7.77 1.21
C THR A 242 14.32 -7.73 0.10
N ARG A 243 14.79 -7.47 -1.12
CA ARG A 243 14.03 -7.73 -2.33
C ARG A 243 14.33 -9.18 -2.69
N ASP A 244 13.30 -10.00 -2.83
CA ASP A 244 13.53 -11.40 -3.21
C ASP A 244 13.92 -11.46 -4.69
N ALA A 245 15.21 -11.26 -4.98
CA ALA A 245 15.77 -11.24 -6.32
C ALA A 245 16.27 -12.63 -6.78
N SER A 246 16.07 -13.67 -5.95
CA SER A 246 16.66 -14.99 -6.14
C SER A 246 15.73 -16.02 -6.76
N VAL A 247 14.46 -15.66 -6.98
CA VAL A 247 13.44 -16.57 -7.47
C VAL A 247 12.76 -15.90 -8.65
N ASP A 248 12.57 -16.67 -9.72
CA ASP A 248 11.77 -16.37 -10.91
C ASP A 248 10.63 -15.37 -10.61
N PRO A 249 10.36 -14.33 -11.45
CA PRO A 249 9.22 -13.41 -11.33
C PRO A 249 7.82 -14.11 -11.36
N HIS A 250 7.80 -15.44 -11.33
CA HIS A 250 6.63 -16.30 -11.18
C HIS A 250 6.66 -17.23 -9.95
N LEU A 251 7.68 -17.17 -9.09
CA LEU A 251 7.83 -17.92 -7.82
C LEU A 251 7.89 -16.97 -6.60
N ASP A 252 7.05 -15.94 -6.70
CA ASP A 252 7.02 -14.63 -6.05
C ASP A 252 6.23 -14.63 -4.71
N VAL A 253 6.56 -15.52 -3.78
CA VAL A 253 5.79 -15.64 -2.52
C VAL A 253 6.70 -15.68 -1.30
N CYS A 254 6.69 -14.59 -0.50
CA CYS A 254 7.37 -14.55 0.80
C CYS A 254 7.05 -15.83 1.59
N PRO A 255 8.00 -16.44 2.32
CA PRO A 255 7.81 -17.75 2.94
C PRO A 255 6.51 -17.91 3.75
N SER A 256 6.03 -16.86 4.42
CA SER A 256 4.78 -16.86 5.20
C SER A 256 3.49 -16.87 4.37
N HIS A 257 3.55 -16.62 3.07
CA HIS A 257 2.39 -16.55 2.17
C HIS A 257 2.20 -17.84 1.34
N ARG A 258 3.09 -18.83 1.50
CA ARG A 258 2.99 -20.10 0.78
C ARG A 258 1.82 -20.93 1.32
N ALA A 259 1.30 -21.83 0.49
CA ALA A 259 0.22 -22.75 0.84
C ALA A 259 0.58 -23.60 2.07
N ASP A 260 1.81 -24.10 2.09
CA ASP A 260 2.40 -24.97 3.11
C ASP A 260 3.01 -24.20 4.29
N ALA A 261 2.96 -22.87 4.27
CA ALA A 261 3.48 -22.06 5.37
C ALA A 261 2.56 -22.20 6.59
N PRO A 262 3.12 -22.39 7.79
CA PRO A 262 2.32 -22.39 9.02
C PRO A 262 1.69 -21.02 9.22
N LEU A 263 0.42 -21.00 9.61
CA LEU A 263 -0.31 -19.79 9.94
C LEU A 263 0.31 -19.15 11.19
N GLY A 264 1.12 -18.10 10.99
CA GLY A 264 1.85 -17.44 12.08
C GLY A 264 0.91 -16.89 13.15
N GLY A 265 1.11 -17.30 14.41
CA GLY A 265 0.41 -16.75 15.57
C GLY A 265 -0.84 -17.52 16.03
N TYR A 266 -1.38 -18.44 15.23
CA TYR A 266 -2.49 -19.29 15.67
C TYR A 266 -1.97 -20.58 16.28
N HIS A 267 -1.48 -20.52 17.51
CA HIS A 267 -1.54 -21.71 18.34
C HIS A 267 -3.02 -22.06 18.40
N CYS A 268 -3.43 -23.28 18.02
CA CYS A 268 -4.83 -23.70 18.03
C CYS A 268 -5.41 -23.75 19.46
N VAL A 269 -5.48 -22.61 20.13
CA VAL A 269 -6.06 -22.44 21.45
C VAL A 269 -7.53 -22.10 21.21
N GLY A 270 -8.39 -23.08 21.41
CA GLY A 270 -9.85 -22.97 21.26
C GLY A 270 -10.45 -23.89 20.19
N VAL A 271 -9.76 -24.16 19.08
CA VAL A 271 -10.21 -25.14 18.06
C VAL A 271 -9.77 -26.57 18.42
N CYS A 272 -8.60 -26.73 19.06
CA CYS A 272 -8.14 -28.04 19.56
C CYS A 272 -8.74 -28.46 20.92
N GLU A 273 -9.78 -27.77 21.40
CA GLU A 273 -10.57 -28.30 22.53
C GLU A 273 -11.48 -29.46 22.09
N TYR A 274 -11.72 -29.61 20.79
CA TYR A 274 -12.30 -30.83 20.21
C TYR A 274 -11.32 -32.01 20.36
N GLU A 275 -11.82 -33.11 20.91
CA GLU A 275 -11.01 -34.25 21.37
C GLU A 275 -10.18 -34.90 20.25
N ASP A 276 -10.57 -34.73 18.99
CA ASP A 276 -9.90 -35.35 17.84
C ASP A 276 -8.63 -34.60 17.34
N LEU A 277 -8.34 -33.40 17.86
CA LEU A 277 -7.13 -32.64 17.50
C LEU A 277 -6.04 -32.66 18.59
N LYS A 278 -6.30 -33.31 19.74
CA LYS A 278 -5.35 -33.39 20.86
C LYS A 278 -4.16 -34.32 20.61
N ASP A 279 -4.28 -35.24 19.65
CA ASP A 279 -3.23 -36.21 19.33
C ASP A 279 -2.25 -35.75 18.24
N ALA A 280 -2.44 -34.56 17.66
CA ALA A 280 -1.63 -34.05 16.56
C ALA A 280 -0.18 -33.64 16.94
N GLY A 281 0.21 -33.78 18.20
CA GLY A 281 1.55 -33.42 18.67
C GLY A 281 1.85 -31.90 18.58
N PRO A 282 3.06 -31.47 18.97
CA PRO A 282 3.44 -30.05 19.05
C PRO A 282 3.60 -29.32 17.70
N SER A 283 3.06 -29.86 16.61
CA SER A 283 2.98 -29.24 15.27
C SER A 283 1.57 -28.73 14.94
N SER A 284 0.86 -28.21 15.94
CA SER A 284 -0.57 -27.88 15.95
C SER A 284 -0.94 -26.54 15.26
N TYR A 285 -0.35 -26.25 14.10
CA TYR A 285 -0.67 -25.03 13.34
C TYR A 285 -1.25 -25.45 11.99
N PHE A 286 -2.42 -24.92 11.63
CA PHE A 286 -2.88 -24.99 10.25
C PHE A 286 -1.83 -24.33 9.35
N THR A 287 -1.53 -24.96 8.23
CA THR A 287 -0.96 -24.25 7.08
C THR A 287 -1.99 -23.27 6.51
N ASN A 288 -1.55 -22.29 5.73
CA ASN A 288 -2.47 -21.35 5.11
C ASN A 288 -3.55 -22.05 4.25
N ALA A 289 -3.16 -23.09 3.49
CA ALA A 289 -4.08 -23.88 2.68
C ALA A 289 -5.05 -24.71 3.54
N GLU A 290 -4.58 -25.36 4.61
CA GLU A 290 -5.47 -26.10 5.50
C GLU A 290 -6.47 -25.18 6.21
N PHE A 291 -6.05 -23.96 6.61
CA PHE A 291 -6.98 -22.98 7.20
C PHE A 291 -8.02 -22.49 6.19
N TYR A 292 -7.62 -22.30 4.93
CA TYR A 292 -8.53 -21.95 3.84
C TYR A 292 -9.58 -23.03 3.55
N ASP A 293 -9.15 -24.30 3.56
CA ASP A 293 -10.06 -25.44 3.39
C ASP A 293 -10.97 -25.60 4.61
N TYR A 294 -10.42 -25.46 5.82
CA TYR A 294 -11.17 -25.52 7.07
C TYR A 294 -12.26 -24.45 7.16
N THR A 295 -12.00 -23.24 6.67
CA THR A 295 -12.97 -22.12 6.63
C THR A 295 -13.97 -22.23 5.47
N SER A 296 -14.07 -23.39 4.81
CA SER A 296 -15.09 -23.63 3.79
C SER A 296 -16.50 -23.59 4.38
N PRO A 297 -17.48 -22.91 3.72
CA PRO A 297 -18.88 -22.96 4.15
C PRO A 297 -19.49 -24.38 4.05
N PHE A 298 -18.77 -25.34 3.48
CA PHE A 298 -19.16 -26.74 3.38
C PHE A 298 -18.48 -27.63 4.43
N ASN A 299 -17.63 -27.06 5.28
CA ASN A 299 -17.02 -27.79 6.38
C ASN A 299 -18.03 -27.90 7.53
N GLU A 300 -18.43 -29.13 7.86
CA GLU A 300 -19.39 -29.42 8.95
C GLU A 300 -18.78 -29.22 10.35
N ASP A 301 -17.46 -29.15 10.46
CA ASP A 301 -16.74 -28.96 11.72
C ASP A 301 -16.60 -27.47 12.12
N LEU A 302 -17.14 -26.55 11.32
CA LEU A 302 -17.07 -25.13 11.65
C LEU A 302 -17.87 -24.81 12.91
N PRO A 303 -17.28 -24.07 13.88
CA PRO A 303 -17.95 -23.75 15.14
C PRO A 303 -19.14 -22.78 14.96
N TYR A 304 -19.22 -22.11 13.82
CA TYR A 304 -20.35 -21.26 13.44
C TYR A 304 -20.54 -21.27 11.92
N MET A 305 -21.77 -20.98 11.49
CA MET A 305 -22.10 -20.71 10.10
C MET A 305 -23.06 -19.52 10.05
N TYR A 306 -23.00 -18.76 8.95
CA TYR A 306 -23.94 -17.67 8.73
C TYR A 306 -25.35 -18.22 8.47
N ASP A 307 -26.34 -17.74 9.22
CA ASP A 307 -27.75 -18.15 9.12
C ASP A 307 -28.35 -17.86 7.74
N SER A 308 -27.94 -16.75 7.11
CA SER A 308 -28.37 -16.38 5.77
C SER A 308 -27.25 -15.73 4.97
N PHE A 309 -27.42 -15.66 3.66
CA PHE A 309 -26.60 -14.88 2.74
C PHE A 309 -27.44 -13.80 2.05
N GLU A 310 -28.14 -13.02 2.87
CA GLU A 310 -29.01 -11.92 2.45
C GLU A 310 -28.47 -10.56 2.93
N TRP A 311 -28.61 -9.53 2.11
CA TRP A 311 -28.23 -8.16 2.43
C TRP A 311 -29.36 -7.17 2.09
N PRO A 312 -30.49 -7.17 2.84
CA PRO A 312 -31.64 -6.32 2.53
C PRO A 312 -31.31 -4.83 2.43
N HIS A 313 -30.36 -4.36 3.25
CA HIS A 313 -29.88 -2.97 3.21
C HIS A 313 -29.22 -2.59 1.86
N CYS A 314 -28.61 -3.55 1.17
CA CYS A 314 -28.04 -3.35 -0.16
C CYS A 314 -29.17 -3.24 -1.20
N ASP A 315 -30.19 -4.09 -1.11
CA ASP A 315 -31.37 -4.05 -1.97
C ASP A 315 -32.15 -2.74 -1.82
N GLU A 316 -32.38 -2.31 -0.57
CA GLU A 316 -33.03 -1.04 -0.24
C GLU A 316 -32.24 0.17 -0.77
N SER A 317 -30.91 0.05 -0.82
CA SER A 317 -30.03 1.09 -1.36
C SER A 317 -29.92 1.06 -2.90
N GLY A 318 -30.59 0.13 -3.57
CA GLY A 318 -30.54 -0.03 -5.03
C GLY A 318 -29.28 -0.73 -5.56
N TYR A 319 -28.54 -1.42 -4.70
CA TYR A 319 -27.34 -2.18 -5.04
C TYR A 319 -27.51 -3.67 -4.70
N PRO A 320 -28.47 -4.38 -5.31
CA PRO A 320 -28.72 -5.77 -4.97
C PRO A 320 -27.47 -6.62 -5.22
N ILE A 321 -27.10 -7.43 -4.22
CA ILE A 321 -26.02 -8.41 -4.38
C ILE A 321 -26.61 -9.57 -5.18
N ALA A 322 -26.18 -9.70 -6.43
CA ALA A 322 -26.70 -10.70 -7.35
C ALA A 322 -26.58 -12.11 -6.74
N THR A 323 -27.74 -12.74 -6.55
CA THR A 323 -27.91 -14.15 -6.18
C THR A 323 -27.94 -15.06 -7.40
#